data_AF-A0A938XJH0-F1
#
_entry.id   AF-A0A938XJH0-F1
#
_cell.length_a   1.000
_cell.length_b   1.000
_cell.length_c   1.000
_cell.angle_alpha   90.00
_cell.angle_beta   90.00
_cell.angle_gamma   90.00
#
_symmetry.space_group_name_H-M   'P 1'
#
loop_
_entity.id
_entity.type
_entity.pdbx_description
1 polymer ?
#
loop_
_entity_poly.entity_id
_entity_poly.type
_entity_poly.pdbx_seq_one_letter_code
_entity_poly.pdbx_strand_id
1 'polypeptide(L)'
;MGKDNKDFFVWLDSILKDELNNEVKAINFNLYEDADNKWSIELVGTFSFDKDDEDWACDEVFATRDNPFVIECESDWKSMETVFIGLVNEYLSSGKYANKLKGYLAVGIGFVDGDLHILYEK
;
A
#
# COMPACT_ATOMS: atom_id res chain seq x y z
N MET A 1 17.09 -2.54 5.77
CA MET A 1 16.56 -2.67 4.39
C MET A 1 16.60 -4.06 3.78
N GLY A 2 17.63 -4.90 3.92
CA GLY A 2 17.66 -6.20 3.19
C GLY A 2 16.65 -7.27 3.65
N LYS A 3 16.18 -7.21 4.90
CA LYS A 3 15.22 -8.17 5.48
C LYS A 3 13.77 -7.69 5.30
N ASP A 4 13.50 -6.45 5.68
CA ASP A 4 12.17 -5.85 5.64
C ASP A 4 11.61 -5.82 4.21
N ASN A 5 12.44 -5.57 3.19
CA ASN A 5 12.04 -5.67 1.78
C ASN A 5 11.56 -7.08 1.41
N LYS A 6 12.25 -8.13 1.87
CA LYS A 6 11.86 -9.52 1.58
C LYS A 6 10.57 -9.89 2.29
N ASP A 7 10.43 -9.50 3.55
CA ASP A 7 9.25 -9.80 4.36
C ASP A 7 8.01 -9.06 3.81
N PHE A 8 8.18 -7.81 3.35
CA PHE A 8 7.13 -7.04 2.66
C PHE A 8 6.67 -7.73 1.36
N PHE A 9 7.62 -8.19 0.53
CA PHE A 9 7.28 -8.90 -0.71
C PHE A 9 6.53 -10.20 -0.43
N VAL A 10 6.93 -10.95 0.60
CA VAL A 10 6.23 -12.18 1.01
C VAL A 10 4.82 -11.88 1.48
N TRP A 11 4.63 -10.83 2.27
CA TRP A 11 3.30 -10.38 2.71
C TRP A 11 2.42 -10.01 1.51
N LEU A 12 2.91 -9.16 0.61
CA LEU A 12 2.13 -8.68 -0.54
C LEU A 12 1.85 -9.81 -1.55
N ASP A 13 2.80 -10.71 -1.77
CA ASP A 13 2.59 -11.94 -2.56
C ASP A 13 1.51 -12.84 -1.96
N SER A 14 1.44 -12.91 -0.62
CA SER A 14 0.45 -13.75 0.06
C SER A 14 -0.99 -13.24 -0.13
N ILE A 15 -1.16 -11.94 -0.38
CA ILE A 15 -2.43 -11.27 -0.66
C ILE A 15 -2.75 -11.42 -2.16
N LEU A 16 -1.80 -11.06 -3.03
CA LEU A 16 -2.02 -10.95 -4.48
C LEU A 16 -2.01 -12.31 -5.21
N LYS A 17 -1.63 -13.41 -4.54
CA LYS A 17 -1.76 -14.77 -5.08
C LYS A 17 -3.22 -15.14 -5.40
N ASP A 18 -4.16 -14.56 -4.66
CA ASP A 18 -5.59 -14.75 -4.81
C ASP A 18 -6.20 -13.57 -5.59
N GLU A 19 -7.37 -13.75 -6.20
CA GLU A 19 -8.09 -12.62 -6.80
C GLU A 19 -8.65 -11.70 -5.73
N LEU A 20 -8.45 -10.40 -5.90
CA LEU A 20 -9.10 -9.39 -5.09
C LEU A 20 -10.58 -9.29 -5.49
N ASN A 21 -11.39 -8.60 -4.67
CA ASN A 21 -12.77 -8.30 -4.98
C ASN A 21 -12.89 -7.74 -6.42
N ASN A 22 -13.82 -8.26 -7.22
CA ASN A 22 -14.03 -7.88 -8.62
C ASN A 22 -14.53 -6.43 -8.78
N GLU A 23 -14.94 -5.80 -7.69
CA GLU A 23 -15.34 -4.39 -7.61
C GLU A 23 -14.15 -3.43 -7.48
N VAL A 24 -12.93 -3.94 -7.24
CA VAL A 24 -11.72 -3.12 -7.08
C VAL A 24 -11.33 -2.47 -8.42
N LYS A 25 -11.28 -1.14 -8.44
CA LYS A 25 -10.84 -0.32 -9.58
C LYS A 25 -9.44 0.25 -9.40
N ALA A 26 -9.07 0.65 -8.18
CA ALA A 26 -7.73 1.12 -7.84
C ALA A 26 -7.25 0.51 -6.52
N ILE A 27 -5.95 0.63 -6.27
CA ILE A 27 -5.29 0.17 -5.05
C ILE A 27 -4.77 1.37 -4.29
N ASN A 28 -5.00 1.42 -2.99
CA ASN A 28 -4.33 2.35 -2.10
C ASN A 28 -3.54 1.59 -1.02
N PHE A 29 -2.41 2.13 -0.60
CA PHE A 29 -1.68 1.68 0.57
C PHE A 29 -1.85 2.70 1.70
N ASN A 30 -2.71 2.40 2.68
CA ASN A 30 -2.85 3.25 3.85
C ASN A 30 -1.67 2.99 4.80
N LEU A 31 -1.08 4.07 5.30
CA LEU A 31 -0.03 4.07 6.31
C LEU A 31 -0.57 4.59 7.64
N TYR A 32 -0.14 3.98 8.74
CA TYR A 32 -0.48 4.44 10.08
C TYR A 32 0.65 4.18 11.07
N GLU A 33 0.77 5.09 12.03
CA GLU A 33 1.59 4.92 13.22
C GLU A 33 0.79 4.17 14.27
N ASP A 34 1.31 3.02 14.69
CA ASP A 34 0.85 2.28 15.85
C ASP A 34 1.64 2.69 17.10
N ALA A 35 1.23 2.19 18.27
CA ALA A 35 1.99 2.38 19.49
C ALA A 35 3.38 1.70 19.45
N ASP A 36 4.30 2.20 20.26
CA ASP A 36 5.62 1.61 20.50
C ASP A 36 6.53 1.55 19.25
N ASN A 37 6.61 2.65 18.48
CA ASN A 37 7.45 2.76 17.29
C ASN A 37 7.14 1.72 16.20
N LYS A 38 5.86 1.35 16.08
CA LYS A 38 5.38 0.44 15.05
C LYS A 38 4.68 1.24 13.96
N TRP A 39 4.96 0.85 12.74
CA TRP A 39 4.45 1.51 11.54
C TRP A 39 3.85 0.45 10.65
N SER A 40 2.60 0.66 10.27
CA SER A 40 1.82 -0.32 9.55
C SER A 40 1.46 0.20 8.17
N ILE A 41 1.45 -0.74 7.23
CA ILE A 41 0.94 -0.56 5.88
C ILE A 41 -0.11 -1.64 5.60
N GLU A 42 -1.26 -1.23 5.11
CA GLU A 42 -2.29 -2.13 4.59
C GLU A 42 -2.50 -1.89 3.09
N LEU A 43 -3.00 -2.91 2.42
CA LEU A 43 -3.48 -2.80 1.05
C LEU A 43 -5.00 -2.62 1.08
N VAL A 44 -5.47 -1.57 0.42
CA VAL A 44 -6.88 -1.25 0.22
C VAL A 44 -7.20 -1.35 -1.27
N GLY A 45 -8.27 -2.06 -1.59
CA GLY A 45 -8.88 -2.02 -2.91
C GLY A 45 -10.10 -1.12 -2.90
N THR A 46 -10.17 -0.16 -3.82
CA THR A 46 -11.21 0.88 -3.85
C THR A 46 -12.20 0.67 -5.00
N PHE A 47 -13.45 1.07 -4.80
CA PHE A 47 -14.50 1.01 -5.81
C PHE A 47 -14.37 2.10 -6.89
N SER A 48 -13.58 3.13 -6.62
CA SER A 48 -13.42 4.30 -7.49
C SER A 48 -11.96 4.73 -7.56
N PHE A 49 -11.69 5.62 -8.52
CA PHE A 49 -10.44 6.34 -8.63
C PHE A 49 -10.75 7.72 -9.22
N ASP A 50 -10.27 8.76 -8.56
CA ASP A 50 -10.24 10.11 -9.08
C ASP A 50 -8.90 10.75 -8.72
N LYS A 51 -8.10 11.08 -9.73
CA LYS A 51 -6.76 11.65 -9.50
C LYS A 51 -6.80 13.05 -8.88
N ASP A 52 -7.93 13.75 -9.01
CA ASP A 52 -8.10 15.13 -8.57
C ASP A 52 -8.87 15.21 -7.23
N ASP A 53 -9.33 14.07 -6.70
CA ASP A 53 -10.09 13.95 -5.45
C ASP A 53 -9.66 12.72 -4.64
N GLU A 54 -8.78 12.93 -3.64
CA GLU A 54 -8.17 11.89 -2.80
C GLU A 54 -9.16 11.04 -2.00
N ASP A 55 -10.42 11.48 -1.87
CA ASP A 55 -11.49 10.72 -1.22
C ASP A 55 -11.74 9.36 -1.90
N TRP A 56 -11.26 9.14 -3.13
CA TRP A 56 -11.31 7.83 -3.79
C TRP A 56 -10.65 6.72 -2.95
N ALA A 57 -9.64 7.06 -2.14
CA ALA A 57 -8.95 6.14 -1.24
C ALA A 57 -9.89 5.58 -0.14
N CYS A 58 -10.95 6.32 0.20
CA CYS A 58 -11.95 5.96 1.22
C CYS A 58 -13.07 5.06 0.69
N ASP A 59 -13.21 4.89 -0.64
CA ASP A 59 -14.22 4.02 -1.25
C ASP A 59 -13.82 2.52 -1.16
N GLU A 60 -13.49 2.05 0.04
CA GLU A 60 -12.92 0.72 0.30
C GLU A 60 -13.93 -0.41 0.02
N VAL A 61 -13.52 -1.41 -0.77
CA VAL A 61 -14.25 -2.67 -0.99
C VAL A 61 -13.42 -3.92 -0.63
N PHE A 62 -12.17 -3.70 -0.25
CA PHE A 62 -11.23 -4.70 0.25
C PHE A 62 -10.17 -3.99 1.12
N ALA A 63 -9.78 -4.57 2.25
CA ALA A 63 -8.68 -4.07 3.06
C ALA A 63 -7.96 -5.21 3.78
N THR A 64 -6.65 -5.08 4.00
CA THR A 64 -5.85 -6.03 4.80
C THR A 64 -5.63 -5.56 6.25
N ARG A 65 -6.49 -4.66 6.73
CA ARG A 65 -6.41 -4.01 8.05
C ARG A 65 -6.31 -4.95 9.25
N ASP A 66 -6.89 -6.14 9.15
CA ASP A 66 -6.80 -7.16 10.20
C ASP A 66 -5.43 -7.88 10.24
N ASN A 67 -4.62 -7.74 9.18
CA ASN A 67 -3.30 -8.36 9.04
C ASN A 67 -2.34 -7.47 8.20
N PRO A 68 -2.01 -6.26 8.69
CA PRO A 68 -1.12 -5.34 7.99
C PRO A 68 0.32 -5.83 8.04
N PHE A 69 1.17 -5.25 7.20
CA PHE A 69 2.61 -5.41 7.35
C PHE A 69 3.12 -4.35 8.33
N VAL A 70 3.90 -4.78 9.34
CA VAL A 70 4.35 -3.92 10.43
C VAL A 70 5.88 -3.85 10.45
N ILE A 71 6.42 -2.64 10.53
CA ILE A 71 7.83 -2.38 10.81
C ILE A 71 7.94 -1.77 12.21
N GLU A 72 8.79 -2.35 13.06
CA GLU A 72 9.15 -1.78 14.36
C GLU A 72 10.49 -1.03 14.22
N CYS A 73 10.45 0.30 14.31
CA CYS A 73 11.61 1.17 14.13
C CYS A 73 11.37 2.53 14.80
N GLU A 74 12.30 2.97 15.65
CA GLU A 74 12.30 4.33 16.19
C GLU A 74 12.59 5.32 15.06
N SER A 75 11.55 6.04 14.62
CA SER A 75 11.61 6.94 13.47
C SER A 75 10.48 7.98 13.56
N ASP A 76 10.41 8.86 12.58
CA ASP A 76 9.30 9.80 12.40
C ASP A 76 8.47 9.41 11.17
N TRP A 77 7.23 9.90 11.10
CA TRP A 77 6.28 9.53 10.06
C TRP A 77 6.77 9.85 8.64
N LYS A 78 7.52 10.94 8.43
CA LYS A 78 8.03 11.32 7.09
C LYS A 78 9.15 10.38 6.64
N SER A 79 10.02 10.03 7.57
CA SER A 79 11.07 9.03 7.34
C SER A 79 10.44 7.68 6.99
N MET A 80 9.38 7.27 7.70
CA MET A 80 8.70 6.00 7.44
C MET A 80 7.85 6.02 6.17
N GLU A 81 7.23 7.13 5.82
CA GLU A 81 6.57 7.33 4.52
C GLU A 81 7.55 7.06 3.37
N THR A 82 8.76 7.63 3.45
CA THR A 82 9.81 7.41 2.45
C THR A 82 10.22 5.94 2.37
N VAL A 83 10.29 5.24 3.51
CA VAL A 83 10.58 3.80 3.56
C VAL A 83 9.49 3.00 2.85
N PHE A 84 8.21 3.23 3.17
CA PHE A 84 7.11 2.50 2.56
C PHE A 84 6.93 2.82 1.07
N ILE A 85 7.09 4.08 0.66
CA ILE A 85 7.13 4.47 -0.76
C ILE A 85 8.24 3.70 -1.48
N GLY A 86 9.43 3.58 -0.87
CA GLY A 86 10.53 2.78 -1.41
C GLY A 86 10.15 1.31 -1.59
N LEU A 87 9.54 0.70 -0.57
CA LEU A 87 9.10 -0.70 -0.59
C LEU A 87 8.08 -0.96 -1.71
N VAL A 88 7.04 -0.12 -1.81
CA VAL A 88 6.00 -0.28 -2.83
C VAL A 88 6.57 -0.04 -4.24
N ASN A 89 7.43 0.96 -4.44
CA ASN A 89 8.09 1.18 -5.73
C ASN A 89 9.00 0.02 -6.15
N GLU A 90 9.75 -0.57 -5.22
CA GLU A 90 10.57 -1.75 -5.49
C GLU A 90 9.69 -2.95 -5.90
N TYR A 91 8.55 -3.14 -5.22
CA TYR A 91 7.58 -4.17 -5.57
C TYR A 91 6.92 -3.90 -6.93
N LEU A 92 6.50 -2.67 -7.23
CA LEU A 92 5.98 -2.31 -8.54
C LEU A 92 7.00 -2.51 -9.66
N SER A 93 8.30 -2.42 -9.35
CA SER A 93 9.37 -2.61 -10.33
C SER A 93 9.73 -4.07 -10.57
N SER A 94 9.72 -4.91 -9.52
CA SER A 94 10.33 -6.26 -9.56
C SER A 94 9.52 -7.36 -8.86
N GLY A 95 8.42 -7.01 -8.21
CA GLY A 95 7.57 -7.92 -7.46
C GLY A 95 6.87 -8.94 -8.35
N LYS A 96 6.63 -10.13 -7.79
CA LYS A 96 6.04 -11.27 -8.50
C LYS A 96 4.68 -10.94 -9.13
N TYR A 97 3.85 -10.17 -8.42
CA TYR A 97 2.52 -9.74 -8.88
C TYR A 97 2.47 -8.25 -9.25
N ALA A 98 3.61 -7.61 -9.56
CA ALA A 98 3.65 -6.20 -9.94
C ALA A 98 2.70 -5.86 -11.10
N ASN A 99 2.61 -6.75 -12.10
CA ASN A 99 1.71 -6.56 -13.25
C ASN A 99 0.23 -6.66 -12.87
N LYS A 100 -0.11 -7.35 -11.76
CA LYS A 100 -1.48 -7.39 -11.23
C LYS A 100 -1.85 -6.03 -10.65
N LEU A 101 -0.97 -5.43 -9.85
CA LEU A 101 -1.16 -4.08 -9.33
C LEU A 101 -1.28 -3.04 -10.45
N LYS A 102 -0.42 -3.12 -11.47
CA LYS A 102 -0.49 -2.26 -12.67
C LYS A 102 -1.69 -2.55 -13.58
N GLY A 103 -2.48 -3.58 -13.28
CA GLY A 103 -3.73 -3.86 -13.97
C GLY A 103 -4.87 -2.92 -13.58
N TYR A 104 -4.83 -2.40 -12.34
CA TYR A 104 -5.78 -1.43 -11.79
C TYR A 104 -5.54 -0.02 -12.34
N LEU A 105 -6.49 0.89 -12.13
CA LEU A 105 -6.41 2.27 -12.64
C LEU A 105 -5.25 3.05 -12.03
N ALA A 106 -5.02 2.88 -10.72
CA ALA A 106 -3.94 3.53 -10.01
C ALA A 106 -3.47 2.70 -8.80
N VAL A 107 -2.27 3.04 -8.33
CA VAL A 107 -1.69 2.59 -7.06
C VAL A 107 -1.30 3.83 -6.25
N GLY A 108 -2.04 4.10 -5.19
CA GLY A 108 -1.79 5.18 -4.23
C GLY A 108 -1.06 4.68 -2.96
N ILE A 109 -0.49 5.61 -2.20
CA ILE A 109 0.05 5.39 -0.85
C ILE A 109 -0.02 6.69 -0.05
N GLY A 110 -0.35 6.63 1.23
CA GLY A 110 -0.33 7.81 2.10
C GLY A 110 -0.71 7.50 3.54
N PHE A 111 -0.32 8.38 4.46
CA PHE A 111 -0.81 8.35 5.84
C PHE A 111 -2.24 8.87 5.92
N VAL A 112 -3.02 8.38 6.89
CA VAL A 112 -4.43 8.78 7.10
C VAL A 112 -4.60 10.30 7.28
N ASP A 113 -3.65 10.97 7.92
CA ASP A 113 -3.62 12.44 8.11
C ASP A 113 -2.55 13.12 7.23
N GLY A 114 -2.04 12.42 6.22
CA GLY A 114 -0.95 12.87 5.34
C GLY A 114 -1.39 13.08 3.89
N ASP A 115 -0.43 13.38 3.03
CA ASP A 115 -0.68 13.52 1.60
C ASP A 115 -0.85 12.13 0.94
N LEU A 116 -1.75 12.02 -0.02
CA LEU A 116 -1.87 10.84 -0.88
C LEU A 116 -0.91 10.94 -2.08
N HIS A 117 -0.05 9.95 -2.25
CA HIS A 117 0.90 9.86 -3.35
C HIS A 117 0.47 8.80 -4.37
N ILE A 118 0.33 9.20 -5.64
CA ILE A 118 0.12 8.25 -6.75
C ILE A 118 1.48 7.70 -7.23
N LEU A 119 1.71 6.41 -7.02
CA LEU A 119 2.93 5.70 -7.45
C LEU A 119 2.81 5.15 -8.87
N TYR A 120 1.59 4.87 -9.31
CA TYR A 120 1.29 4.38 -10.65
C TYR A 120 -0.11 4.84 -11.07
N GLU A 121 -0.26 5.26 -12.32
CA GLU A 121 -1.53 5.54 -12.99
C GLU A 121 -1.45 4.95 -14.41
N LYS A 122 -2.57 4.39 -14.89
CA LYS A 122 -2.64 3.67 -16.16
C LYS A 122 -2.85 4.55 -17.39
#